data_AF-A0A1D7W533-F1
#
_entry.id   AF-A0A1D7W533-F1
#
_cell.length_a   1.000
_cell.length_b   1.000
_cell.length_c   1.000
_cell.angle_alpha   90.00
_cell.angle_beta   90.00
_cell.angle_gamma   90.00
#
_symmetry.space_group_name_H-M   'P 1'
#
loop_
_entity.id
_entity.type
_entity.pdbx_description
1 polymer ?
#
loop_
_entity_poly.entity_id
_entity_poly.type
_entity_poly.pdbx_seq_one_letter_code
_entity_poly.pdbx_strand_id
1 'polypeptide(L)'
;MTRISDTALIFEGGGMRASLTSAVAVSLLKAGLDFDWVAGISAGASNAVNYLSRDAWRARQSFVDFAADEQFGGWRYFARGQGMFNAEYIYQRAGAPDQALPFDWETFN
;
A
#
# COMPACT_ATOMS: atom_id res chain seq x y z
N MET A 1 -8.40 18.89 0.05
CA MET A 1 -8.86 17.85 0.97
C MET A 1 -9.42 18.50 2.21
N THR A 2 -10.50 17.95 2.79
CA THR A 2 -11.05 18.33 4.08
C THR A 2 -10.20 17.70 5.18
N ARG A 3 -9.60 18.53 6.01
CA ARG A 3 -8.76 18.10 7.12
C ARG A 3 -9.62 17.64 8.30
N ILE A 4 -9.32 16.47 8.84
CA ILE A 4 -9.96 15.83 9.98
C ILE A 4 -8.97 15.82 11.13
N SER A 5 -9.23 16.65 12.13
CA SER A 5 -8.43 16.80 13.35
C SER A 5 -9.00 15.99 14.50
N ASP A 6 -8.18 15.75 15.53
CA ASP A 6 -8.58 15.04 16.77
C ASP A 6 -9.16 13.64 16.52
N THR A 7 -8.70 12.99 15.44
CA THR A 7 -9.11 11.63 15.06
C THR A 7 -7.94 10.92 14.39
N ALA A 8 -7.73 9.67 14.80
CA ALA A 8 -6.72 8.78 14.25
C ALA A 8 -7.32 7.83 13.20
N LEU A 9 -6.71 7.75 12.02
CA LEU A 9 -6.98 6.72 11.03
C LEU A 9 -5.97 5.57 11.19
N ILE A 10 -6.45 4.39 11.59
CA ILE A 10 -5.59 3.23 11.85
C ILE A 10 -5.91 2.11 10.86
N PHE A 11 -4.90 1.71 10.10
CA PHE A 11 -4.96 0.58 9.18
C PHE A 11 -4.40 -0.68 9.84
N GLU A 12 -5.28 -1.61 10.20
CA GLU A 12 -4.87 -2.90 10.75
C GLU A 12 -4.22 -3.82 9.70
N GLY A 13 -3.41 -4.77 10.18
CA GLY A 13 -2.85 -5.83 9.35
C GLY A 13 -3.90 -6.84 8.92
N GLY A 14 -3.63 -7.56 7.83
CA GLY A 14 -4.57 -8.59 7.34
C GLY A 14 -4.08 -9.42 6.16
N GLY A 15 -2.79 -9.34 5.82
CA GLY A 15 -2.24 -9.95 4.61
C GLY A 15 -3.04 -9.53 3.37
N MET A 16 -3.44 -10.50 2.55
CA MET A 16 -4.18 -10.24 1.30
C MET A 16 -5.61 -9.72 1.51
N ARG A 17 -6.20 -9.87 2.71
CA ARG A 17 -7.52 -9.26 3.02
C ARG A 17 -7.47 -7.73 3.04
N ALA A 18 -6.27 -7.15 3.12
CA ALA A 18 -6.06 -5.72 3.02
C ALA A 18 -6.45 -5.14 1.64
N SER A 19 -6.83 -5.97 0.67
CA SER A 19 -7.52 -5.57 -0.56
C SER A 19 -8.90 -4.93 -0.31
N LEU A 20 -9.60 -5.30 0.78
CA LEU A 20 -10.82 -4.60 1.19
C LEU A 20 -10.48 -3.26 1.85
N THR A 21 -9.44 -3.25 2.68
CA THR A 21 -8.92 -2.03 3.32
C THR A 21 -8.45 -1.00 2.29
N SER A 22 -7.85 -1.45 1.19
CA SER A 22 -7.41 -0.54 0.12
C SER A 22 -8.56 0.15 -0.58
N ALA A 23 -9.72 -0.52 -0.73
CA ALA A 23 -10.93 0.11 -1.24
C ALA A 23 -11.44 1.23 -0.31
N VAL A 24 -11.30 1.06 1.00
CA VAL A 24 -11.60 2.12 1.98
C VAL A 24 -10.61 3.28 1.82
N ALA A 25 -9.30 3.02 1.75
CA ALA A 25 -8.29 4.07 1.53
C ALA A 25 -8.57 4.88 0.24
N VAL A 26 -8.89 4.21 -0.86
CA VAL A 26 -9.30 4.85 -2.12
C VAL A 26 -10.55 5.70 -1.95
N SER A 27 -11.53 5.23 -1.18
CA SER A 27 -12.78 5.97 -0.96
C SER A 27 -12.53 7.25 -0.14
N LEU A 28 -11.68 7.18 0.89
CA LEU A 28 -11.28 8.34 1.69
C LEU A 28 -10.54 9.38 0.83
N LEU A 29 -9.60 8.92 -0.02
CA LEU A 29 -8.89 9.78 -0.96
C LEU A 29 -9.83 10.47 -1.95
N LYS A 30 -10.78 9.74 -2.53
CA LYS A 30 -11.79 10.28 -3.45
C LYS A 30 -12.76 11.25 -2.78
N ALA A 31 -13.10 11.00 -1.51
CA ALA A 31 -13.87 11.94 -0.69
C ALA A 31 -13.04 13.17 -0.27
N GLY A 32 -11.74 13.15 -0.55
CA GLY A 32 -10.81 14.20 -0.19
C GLY A 32 -10.67 14.37 1.32
N LEU A 33 -10.79 13.31 2.11
CA LEU A 33 -10.59 13.36 3.56
C LEU A 33 -9.09 13.23 3.85
N ASP A 34 -8.56 14.04 4.77
CA ASP A 34 -7.16 14.02 5.18
C ASP A 34 -7.08 14.01 6.72
N PHE A 35 -6.45 13.00 7.33
CA PHE A 35 -6.46 12.81 8.78
C PHE A 35 -5.10 13.21 9.37
N ASP A 36 -5.11 13.96 10.48
CA ASP A 36 -3.89 14.45 11.12
C ASP A 36 -2.98 13.34 11.67
N TRP A 37 -3.57 12.19 12.00
CA TRP A 37 -2.81 11.05 12.51
C TRP A 37 -3.21 9.78 11.75
N VAL A 38 -2.24 9.21 11.05
CA VAL A 38 -2.41 7.98 10.28
C VAL A 38 -1.35 6.98 10.71
N ALA A 39 -1.77 5.76 11.03
CA ALA A 39 -0.86 4.67 11.36
C ALA A 39 -1.31 3.36 10.71
N GLY A 40 -0.40 2.40 10.58
CA GLY A 40 -0.75 1.06 10.15
C GLY A 40 0.30 0.03 10.49
N ILE A 41 -0.10 -1.24 10.49
CA ILE A 41 0.77 -2.38 10.81
C ILE A 41 0.69 -3.46 9.73
N SER A 42 1.81 -4.09 9.40
CA SER A 42 1.89 -5.14 8.36
C SER A 42 1.29 -4.64 7.03
N ALA A 43 0.37 -5.37 6.40
CA ALA A 43 -0.35 -4.91 5.20
C ALA A 43 -1.13 -3.60 5.40
N GLY A 44 -1.49 -3.27 6.64
CA GLY A 44 -2.06 -1.98 7.00
C GLY A 44 -1.06 -0.83 6.88
N ALA A 45 0.23 -1.07 7.16
CA ALA A 45 1.29 -0.07 6.95
C ALA A 45 1.42 0.29 5.47
N SER A 46 1.31 -0.69 4.56
CA SER A 46 1.29 -0.42 3.12
C SER A 46 0.07 0.41 2.71
N ASN A 47 -1.12 0.12 3.25
CA ASN A 47 -2.29 0.97 3.01
C ASN A 47 -2.14 2.38 3.57
N ALA A 48 -1.54 2.53 4.75
CA ALA A 48 -1.24 3.83 5.34
C ALA A 48 -0.31 4.65 4.43
N VAL A 49 0.77 4.06 3.93
CA VAL A 49 1.69 4.71 3.00
C VAL A 49 0.99 5.12 1.70
N ASN A 50 0.15 4.26 1.13
CA ASN A 50 -0.59 4.59 -0.10
C ASN A 50 -1.64 5.67 0.11
N TYR A 51 -2.28 5.69 1.28
CA TYR A 51 -3.21 6.74 1.64
C TYR A 51 -2.46 8.07 1.79
N LEU A 52 -1.34 8.07 2.50
CA LEU A 52 -0.51 9.27 2.70
C LEU A 52 0.15 9.75 1.41
N SER A 53 0.39 8.88 0.42
CA SER A 53 0.89 9.28 -0.90
C SER A 53 -0.14 10.03 -1.74
N ARG A 54 -1.40 10.15 -1.27
CA ARG A 54 -2.51 10.80 -1.97
C ARG A 54 -2.78 10.24 -3.37
N ASP A 55 -2.37 8.99 -3.61
CA ASP A 55 -2.50 8.32 -4.90
C ASP A 55 -3.51 7.17 -4.83
N ALA A 56 -4.73 7.45 -5.29
CA ALA A 56 -5.82 6.47 -5.30
C ALA A 56 -5.57 5.32 -6.28
N TRP A 57 -4.83 5.55 -7.38
CA TRP A 57 -4.49 4.48 -8.31
C TRP A 57 -3.53 3.50 -7.63
N ARG A 58 -2.44 4.01 -7.04
CA ARG A 58 -1.45 3.21 -6.35
C ARG A 58 -2.04 2.46 -5.15
N ALA A 59 -2.94 3.12 -4.40
CA ALA A 59 -3.66 2.50 -3.29
C ALA A 59 -4.46 1.26 -3.72
N ARG A 60 -5.18 1.33 -4.85
CA ARG A 60 -5.88 0.17 -5.42
C ARG A 60 -4.90 -0.87 -5.96
N GLN A 61 -3.96 -0.43 -6.80
CA GLN A 61 -3.06 -1.30 -7.55
C GLN A 61 -2.26 -2.23 -6.63
N SER A 62 -1.75 -1.70 -5.52
CA SER A 62 -0.84 -2.46 -4.64
C SER A 62 -1.47 -3.67 -3.96
N PHE A 63 -2.80 -3.76 -3.88
CA PHE A 63 -3.50 -4.85 -3.20
C PHE A 63 -4.50 -5.61 -4.07
N VAL A 64 -4.94 -5.03 -5.18
CA VAL A 64 -5.89 -5.69 -6.09
C VAL A 64 -5.16 -6.45 -7.20
N ASP A 65 -4.20 -5.79 -7.86
CA ASP A 65 -3.59 -6.34 -9.08
C ASP A 65 -2.12 -6.76 -8.87
N PHE A 66 -1.37 -6.04 -8.01
CA PHE A 66 0.06 -6.29 -7.80
C PHE A 66 0.38 -7.70 -7.24
N ALA A 67 -0.57 -8.33 -6.56
CA ALA A 67 -0.45 -9.70 -6.07
C ALA A 67 -0.24 -10.73 -7.17
N ALA A 68 -0.65 -10.41 -8.41
CA ALA A 68 -0.49 -11.26 -9.59
C ALA A 68 0.85 -11.01 -10.32
N ASP A 69 1.66 -10.04 -9.89
CA ASP A 69 2.99 -9.84 -10.47
C ASP A 69 3.84 -11.11 -10.22
N GLU A 70 4.51 -11.61 -11.26
CA GLU A 70 5.32 -12.82 -11.14
C GLU A 70 6.41 -12.69 -10.08
N GLN A 71 6.91 -11.48 -9.87
CA GLN A 71 7.95 -11.19 -8.88
C GLN A 71 7.39 -11.04 -7.46
N PHE A 72 6.07 -11.04 -7.26
CA PHE A 72 5.43 -10.84 -5.96
C PHE A 72 5.78 -11.96 -4.96
N GLY A 73 5.83 -13.22 -5.41
CA GLY A 73 6.11 -14.34 -4.53
C GLY A 73 5.81 -15.71 -5.11
N GLY A 74 5.68 -16.70 -4.23
CA GLY A 74 5.32 -18.08 -4.56
C GLY A 74 6.40 -19.11 -4.24
N TRP A 75 6.12 -20.36 -4.61
CA TRP A 75 6.94 -21.52 -4.27
C TRP A 75 8.40 -21.42 -4.73
N ARG A 76 8.66 -20.75 -5.86
CA ARG A 76 10.02 -20.54 -6.38
C ARG A 76 10.89 -19.72 -5.42
N TYR A 77 10.31 -18.74 -4.72
CA TYR A 77 11.00 -17.91 -3.74
C TYR A 77 11.15 -18.64 -2.41
N PHE A 78 10.10 -19.36 -2.00
CA PHE A 78 10.15 -20.19 -0.80
C PHE A 78 11.26 -21.24 -0.87
N ALA A 79 11.37 -21.96 -2.00
CA ALA A 79 12.41 -22.97 -2.23
C ALA A 79 13.84 -22.39 -2.21
N ARG A 80 14.00 -21.07 -2.42
CA ARG A 80 15.28 -20.36 -2.35
C ARG A 80 15.56 -19.78 -0.95
N GLY A 81 14.70 -20.02 0.04
CA GLY A 81 14.84 -19.49 1.39
C GLY A 81 14.49 -18.00 1.52
N GLN A 82 13.79 -17.41 0.54
CA GLN A 82 13.46 -15.98 0.50
C GLN A 82 12.07 -15.66 1.10
N GLY A 83 11.37 -16.67 1.63
CA GLY A 83 9.99 -16.57 2.08
C GLY A 83 8.97 -16.74 0.93
N MET A 84 7.69 -16.81 1.29
CA MET A 84 6.59 -16.94 0.31
C MET A 84 6.35 -15.64 -0.46
N PHE A 85 6.64 -14.50 0.15
CA PHE A 85 6.57 -13.18 -0.48
C PHE A 85 7.98 -12.70 -0.76
N ASN A 86 8.22 -12.19 -1.97
CA ASN A 86 9.47 -11.56 -2.33
C ASN A 86 9.55 -10.16 -1.71
N ALA A 87 9.86 -10.09 -0.41
CA ALA A 87 9.83 -8.86 0.38
C ALA A 87 10.80 -7.79 -0.16
N GLU A 88 11.96 -8.19 -0.69
CA GLU A 88 12.90 -7.27 -1.31
C GLU A 88 12.26 -6.57 -2.52
N TYR A 89 11.62 -7.32 -3.41
CA TYR A 89 10.93 -6.73 -4.54
C TYR A 89 9.77 -5.84 -4.09
N ILE A 90 8.87 -6.37 -3.25
CA ILE A 90 7.65 -5.67 -2.81
C ILE A 90 7.98 -4.34 -2.13
N TYR A 91 8.97 -4.31 -1.22
CA TYR A 91 9.20 -3.15 -0.36
C TYR A 91 10.36 -2.26 -0.79
N GLN A 92 11.34 -2.77 -1.53
CA GLN A 92 12.55 -2.00 -1.86
C GLN A 92 12.66 -1.66 -3.34
N ARG A 93 12.08 -2.47 -4.24
CA ARG A 93 12.26 -2.29 -5.69
C ARG A 93 11.00 -1.78 -6.38
N ALA A 94 9.83 -2.35 -6.09
CA ALA A 94 8.59 -2.05 -6.79
C ALA A 94 8.17 -0.57 -6.73
N GLY A 95 8.65 0.18 -5.74
CA GLY A 95 8.42 1.61 -5.55
C GLY A 95 9.29 2.55 -6.40
N ALA A 96 10.32 2.05 -7.07
CA ALA A 96 11.26 2.87 -7.83
C ALA A 96 10.62 3.40 -9.14
N PRO A 97 11.23 4.42 -9.78
CA PRO A 97 10.82 4.85 -11.11
C PRO A 97 10.80 3.68 -12.10
N ASP A 98 9.82 3.68 -13.01
CA ASP A 98 9.62 2.64 -14.04
C ASP A 98 9.40 1.21 -13.52
N GLN A 99 9.04 1.04 -12.24
CA GLN A 99 8.67 -0.25 -11.65
C GLN A 99 7.15 -0.40 -11.54
N ALA A 100 6.68 -1.53 -10.99
CA ALA A 100 5.26 -1.89 -10.98
C ALA A 100 4.37 -0.98 -10.12
N LEU A 101 4.92 -0.32 -9.08
CA LEU A 101 4.20 0.54 -8.15
C LEU A 101 4.99 1.83 -7.86
N PRO A 102 5.32 2.63 -8.90
CA PRO A 102 6.18 3.80 -8.73
C PRO A 102 5.57 4.73 -7.68
N PHE A 103 6.42 5.27 -6.80
CA PHE A 103 5.99 6.19 -5.75
C PHE A 103 6.24 7.63 -6.19
N ASP A 104 5.18 8.43 -6.27
CA ASP A 104 5.26 9.86 -6.55
C ASP A 104 5.70 10.61 -5.29
N TRP A 105 7.01 10.85 -5.20
CA TRP A 105 7.62 11.62 -4.12
C TRP A 105 7.32 13.11 -4.19
N GLU A 106 6.97 13.66 -5.35
CA GLU A 106 6.63 15.09 -5.49
C GLU A 106 5.28 15.38 -4.83
N THR A 107 4.28 14.53 -5.06
CA THR A 107 2.95 14.66 -4.43
C THR A 107 2.97 14.39 -2.92
N PHE A 108 3.92 13.58 -2.45
CA PHE A 108 4.05 13.22 -1.04
C PHE A 108 4.64 14.33 -0.15
N ASN A 109 5.54 15.16 -0.69
CA ASN A 109 6.22 16.24 0.03
C ASN A 109 5.34 17.50 0.18
#